data_AF-A0A955KPZ3-F1
#
_entry.id   AF-A0A955KPZ3-F1
#
_cell.length_a   1.000
_cell.length_b   1.000
_cell.length_c   1.000
_cell.angle_alpha   90.00
_cell.angle_beta   90.00
_cell.angle_gamma   90.00
#
_symmetry.space_group_name_H-M   'P 1'
#
loop_
_entity.id
_entity.type
_entity.pdbx_description
1 polymer ?
#
loop_
_entity_poly.entity_id
_entity_poly.type
_entity_poly.pdbx_seq_one_letter_code
_entity_poly.pdbx_strand_id
1 'polypeptide(L)'
;MKRTLLLCLTLGLIILGASWSLFPQGMFKIHDFIHGVRIAEMTRALGEGQFPVRWSEHFGYGYGMPLFEFYAPLPYYVGSLFYQLGLPLVTSVKLLFWLCSIGTAFGAYYLGKQLFSHKSAGVLVSAAYTLAPYRALNLFVRGALSEAWGMMALPWILYGISVARTDKWHGFWATTAGLVILLLSHNLTAIIAAPFIAVFALVMLWLKYTESDHDVRSTLEYLGSLVGSAGLSLGLTAFYMFPALLEKQYTQIENTILSGYFDFSLHFLYIRQFFSGEWGYGGSEWGPGDPISFYLGTAQVLVFVIVAVITGRQFIKDLKNKKNLSLVLEKKYLISLAVVFMLGGSLYMSLQRSIGIWRALSFLSFIQFPWRYLSVASLAAALLFGVPYFFIKGRAARTYIVVMYILIVVSSVFYFRPEEYYQDISGLYYDDPDRVESHMSEILPDYIPTGVQLEDIHPPTYEVLCDGEVCEHELLVNRGHEKLFKFVPPLSGETTLTFAISDFPGWVVTADTNEIPHFQNENGLITANIPAQTEFVGVQLRGTQTRDWSDVTSFFSFVMVLCLFAVQNKKRFFRRATV
;
A
#
# COMPACT_ATOMS: atom_id res chain seq x y z
N MET A 1 -27.22 -21.84 -10.54
CA MET A 1 -26.91 -22.20 -9.14
C MET A 1 -25.64 -23.05 -9.00
N LYS A 2 -25.59 -24.31 -9.48
CA LYS A 2 -24.43 -25.22 -9.29
C LYS A 2 -23.05 -24.67 -9.72
N ARG A 3 -22.97 -24.00 -10.88
CA ARG A 3 -21.70 -23.43 -11.39
C ARG A 3 -21.20 -22.21 -10.61
N THR A 4 -22.11 -21.40 -10.08
CA THR A 4 -21.75 -20.24 -9.25
C THR A 4 -21.28 -20.71 -7.88
N LEU A 5 -21.98 -21.68 -7.28
CA LEU A 5 -21.57 -22.30 -6.04
C LEU A 5 -20.17 -22.93 -6.14
N LEU A 6 -19.90 -23.69 -7.20
CA LEU A 6 -18.57 -24.26 -7.44
C LEU A 6 -17.48 -23.18 -7.51
N LEU A 7 -17.74 -22.08 -8.22
CA LEU A 7 -16.79 -20.97 -8.28
C LEU A 7 -16.53 -20.34 -6.91
N CYS A 8 -17.59 -20.07 -6.14
CA CYS A 8 -17.47 -19.54 -4.78
C CYS A 8 -16.67 -20.48 -3.87
N LEU A 9 -16.92 -21.79 -3.95
CA LEU A 9 -16.15 -22.79 -3.22
C LEU A 9 -14.68 -22.81 -3.65
N THR A 10 -14.39 -22.76 -4.96
CA THR A 10 -13.01 -22.74 -5.46
C THR A 10 -12.25 -21.48 -4.99
N LEU A 11 -12.89 -20.31 -5.06
CA LEU A 11 -12.29 -19.08 -4.53
C LEU A 11 -12.12 -19.13 -3.01
N GLY A 12 -13.11 -19.69 -2.30
CA GLY A 12 -13.02 -19.92 -0.85
C GLY A 12 -11.85 -20.82 -0.47
N LEU A 13 -11.59 -21.89 -1.23
CA LEU A 13 -10.42 -22.77 -1.01
C LEU A 13 -9.09 -22.06 -1.28
N ILE A 14 -9.02 -21.19 -2.30
CA ILE A 14 -7.82 -20.38 -2.58
C ILE A 14 -7.55 -19.42 -1.42
N ILE A 15 -8.59 -18.72 -0.95
CA ILE A 15 -8.49 -17.80 0.19
C ILE A 15 -8.09 -18.56 1.45
N LEU A 16 -8.71 -19.71 1.71
CA LEU A 16 -8.37 -20.56 2.86
C LEU A 16 -6.92 -21.02 2.79
N GLY A 17 -6.44 -21.46 1.63
CA GLY A 17 -5.04 -21.86 1.44
C GLY A 17 -4.05 -20.72 1.70
N ALA A 18 -4.44 -19.48 1.44
CA ALA A 18 -3.61 -18.30 1.70
C ALA A 18 -3.71 -17.75 3.13
N SER A 19 -4.75 -18.14 3.88
CA SER A 19 -5.13 -17.52 5.16
C SER A 19 -5.25 -18.49 6.32
N TRP A 20 -5.10 -19.81 6.10
CA TRP A 20 -5.28 -20.84 7.14
C TRP A 20 -4.48 -20.53 8.41
N SER A 21 -3.24 -20.09 8.22
CA SER A 21 -2.30 -19.76 9.29
C SER A 21 -2.71 -18.56 10.15
N LEU A 22 -3.73 -17.79 9.77
CA LEU A 22 -4.29 -16.68 10.56
C LEU A 22 -5.26 -17.15 11.66
N PHE A 23 -5.91 -18.31 11.49
CA PHE A 23 -6.99 -18.76 12.39
C PHE A 23 -6.56 -19.30 13.77
N PRO A 24 -5.36 -19.88 13.97
CA PRO A 24 -4.90 -20.27 15.31
C PRO A 24 -4.93 -19.11 16.30
N GLN A 25 -5.07 -19.39 17.60
CA GLN A 25 -4.98 -18.38 18.66
C GLN A 25 -3.57 -17.77 18.75
N GLY A 26 -3.46 -16.57 19.33
CA GLY A 26 -2.21 -15.81 19.39
C GLY A 26 -1.85 -15.14 18.07
N MET A 27 -0.56 -14.88 17.83
CA MET A 27 -0.06 -14.29 16.58
C MET A 27 1.23 -15.01 16.18
N PHE A 28 1.51 -15.09 14.88
CA PHE A 28 2.77 -15.68 14.42
C PHE A 28 3.87 -14.63 14.29
N LYS A 29 5.12 -15.10 14.40
CA LYS A 29 6.30 -14.27 14.22
C LYS A 29 6.36 -13.69 12.81
N ILE A 30 6.56 -12.38 12.73
CA ILE A 30 6.78 -11.60 11.51
C ILE A 30 7.84 -10.53 11.81
N HIS A 31 8.56 -10.07 10.77
CA HIS A 31 9.52 -8.98 10.92
C HIS A 31 8.85 -7.68 11.36
N ASP A 32 7.72 -7.34 10.72
CA ASP A 32 6.96 -6.12 10.94
C ASP A 32 5.75 -6.39 11.86
N PHE A 33 5.97 -6.46 13.17
CA PHE A 33 4.93 -6.78 14.16
C PHE A 33 4.16 -5.55 14.68
N ILE A 34 4.50 -4.36 14.21
CA ILE A 34 4.09 -3.06 14.80
C ILE A 34 2.64 -2.65 14.46
N HIS A 35 1.94 -3.44 13.63
CA HIS A 35 0.59 -3.11 13.16
C HIS A 35 -0.39 -2.91 14.30
N GLY A 36 -0.24 -3.64 15.42
CA GLY A 36 -1.11 -3.49 16.60
C GLY A 36 -1.03 -2.09 17.18
N VAL A 37 0.18 -1.62 17.49
CA VAL A 37 0.40 -0.28 18.05
C VAL A 37 -0.08 0.81 17.08
N ARG A 38 0.19 0.67 15.77
CA ARG A 38 -0.29 1.63 14.77
C ARG A 38 -1.82 1.68 14.69
N ILE A 39 -2.52 0.56 14.86
CA ILE A 39 -3.98 0.54 14.95
C ILE A 39 -4.46 1.28 16.21
N ALA A 40 -3.80 1.05 17.35
CA ALA A 40 -4.15 1.72 18.61
C ALA A 40 -3.97 3.24 18.49
N GLU A 41 -2.81 3.70 17.99
CA GLU A 41 -2.52 5.12 17.79
C GLU A 41 -3.47 5.79 16.80
N MET A 42 -3.75 5.16 15.65
CA MET A 42 -4.77 5.65 14.71
C MET A 42 -6.14 5.76 15.38
N THR A 43 -6.49 4.81 16.26
CA THR A 43 -7.77 4.81 16.97
C THR A 43 -7.86 5.96 17.98
N ARG A 44 -6.78 6.23 18.73
CA ARG A 44 -6.70 7.36 19.66
C ARG A 44 -6.84 8.70 18.97
N ALA A 45 -6.03 8.92 17.94
CA ALA A 45 -6.05 10.16 17.17
C ALA A 45 -7.45 10.44 16.57
N LEU A 46 -8.12 9.42 16.04
CA LEU A 46 -9.51 9.53 15.59
C LEU A 46 -10.47 9.87 16.73
N GLY A 47 -10.30 9.24 17.91
CA GLY A 47 -11.10 9.49 19.11
C GLY A 47 -10.93 10.91 19.66
N GLU A 48 -9.76 11.51 19.46
CA GLU A 48 -9.46 12.90 19.78
C GLU A 48 -10.00 13.91 18.76
N GLY A 49 -10.58 13.43 17.65
CA GLY A 49 -11.15 14.27 16.60
C GLY A 49 -10.17 14.64 15.48
N GLN A 50 -8.99 14.01 15.40
CA GLN A 50 -8.04 14.24 14.32
C GLN A 50 -8.53 13.57 13.03
N PHE A 51 -8.91 14.36 12.03
CA PHE A 51 -9.21 13.85 10.69
C PHE A 51 -8.87 14.88 9.59
N PRO A 52 -8.01 14.55 8.62
CA PRO A 52 -7.17 13.34 8.54
C PRO A 52 -6.22 13.19 9.75
N VAL A 53 -5.95 11.94 10.16
CA VAL A 53 -4.95 11.62 11.18
C VAL A 53 -3.54 11.84 10.61
N ARG A 54 -2.71 12.57 11.35
CA ARG A 54 -1.34 12.97 10.92
C ARG A 54 -0.30 12.71 11.99
N TRP A 55 -0.64 13.12 13.21
CA TRP A 55 0.23 13.10 14.38
C TRP A 55 -0.07 11.89 15.25
N SER A 56 0.98 11.26 15.77
CA SER A 56 0.90 10.22 16.79
C SER A 56 1.61 10.74 18.03
N GLU A 57 0.90 10.82 19.15
CA GLU A 57 1.43 11.43 20.38
C GLU A 57 2.51 10.58 21.05
N HIS A 58 2.30 9.27 21.16
CA HIS A 58 3.15 8.41 21.98
C HIS A 58 4.41 7.93 21.23
N PHE A 59 4.36 7.86 19.90
CA PHE A 59 5.55 7.58 19.11
C PHE A 59 6.53 8.75 19.16
N GLY A 60 7.81 8.49 18.90
CA GLY A 60 8.85 9.51 19.03
C GLY A 60 9.19 9.79 20.49
N TYR A 61 9.20 8.73 21.31
CA TYR A 61 9.54 8.77 22.73
C TYR A 61 8.61 9.69 23.54
N GLY A 62 7.30 9.69 23.26
CA GLY A 62 6.33 10.55 23.95
C GLY A 62 6.35 12.02 23.55
N TYR A 63 7.30 12.46 22.72
CA TYR A 63 7.33 13.81 22.14
C TYR A 63 6.48 13.93 20.88
N GLY A 64 5.94 12.82 20.37
CA GLY A 64 5.12 12.76 19.17
C GLY A 64 5.89 12.75 17.85
N MET A 65 5.27 12.17 16.83
CA MET A 65 5.78 12.19 15.45
C MET A 65 4.66 12.15 14.40
N PRO A 66 4.89 12.69 13.19
CA PRO A 66 3.92 12.73 12.09
C PRO A 66 3.78 11.38 11.33
N LEU A 67 3.60 10.27 12.04
CA LEU A 67 3.62 8.92 11.45
C LEU A 67 2.64 8.75 10.29
N PHE A 68 1.38 9.16 10.47
CA PHE A 68 0.32 8.92 9.48
C PHE A 68 0.30 9.94 8.34
N GLU A 69 1.11 11.00 8.45
CA GLU A 69 1.40 11.89 7.33
C GLU A 69 2.29 11.21 6.28
N PHE A 70 3.19 10.31 6.70
CA PHE A 70 4.18 9.69 5.82
C PHE A 70 3.95 8.20 5.56
N TYR A 71 3.46 7.45 6.54
CA TYR A 71 3.23 6.01 6.42
C TYR A 71 1.79 5.68 6.00
N ALA A 72 1.66 4.67 5.15
CA ALA A 72 0.42 4.21 4.52
C ALA A 72 -0.80 4.13 5.47
N PRO A 73 -1.77 5.05 5.38
CA PRO A 73 -2.79 5.18 6.41
C PRO A 73 -3.99 4.23 6.22
N LEU A 74 -4.29 3.77 4.99
CA LEU A 74 -5.53 3.04 4.72
C LEU A 74 -5.68 1.73 5.52
N PRO A 75 -4.66 0.84 5.60
CA PRO A 75 -4.78 -0.37 6.40
C PRO A 75 -5.10 -0.06 7.88
N TYR A 76 -4.56 1.02 8.43
CA TYR A 76 -4.78 1.41 9.82
C TYR A 76 -6.11 2.10 10.05
N TYR A 77 -6.63 2.88 9.09
CA TYR A 77 -8.03 3.35 9.15
C TYR A 77 -9.03 2.19 9.16
N VAL A 78 -8.76 1.12 8.40
CA VAL A 78 -9.61 -0.09 8.41
C VAL A 78 -9.40 -0.88 9.71
N GLY A 79 -8.16 -0.95 10.21
CA GLY A 79 -7.84 -1.62 11.45
C GLY A 79 -8.43 -0.93 12.68
N SER A 80 -8.42 0.40 12.71
CA SER A 80 -9.02 1.21 13.78
C SER A 80 -10.52 1.01 13.84
N LEU A 81 -11.21 0.88 12.69
CA LEU A 81 -12.62 0.51 12.66
C LEU A 81 -12.88 -0.83 13.37
N PHE A 82 -12.06 -1.86 13.13
CA PHE A 82 -12.21 -3.14 13.83
C PHE A 82 -11.93 -3.02 15.32
N TYR A 83 -10.90 -2.26 15.69
CA TYR A 83 -10.55 -2.05 17.09
C TYR A 83 -11.63 -1.27 17.86
N GLN A 84 -12.18 -0.21 17.26
CA GLN A 84 -13.30 0.56 17.80
C GLN A 84 -14.57 -0.27 17.99
N LEU A 85 -14.77 -1.33 17.19
CA LEU A 85 -15.86 -2.29 17.36
C LEU A 85 -15.63 -3.27 18.53
N GLY A 86 -14.55 -3.10 19.30
CA GLY A 86 -14.21 -3.92 20.47
C GLY A 86 -13.48 -5.23 20.14
N LEU A 87 -12.97 -5.39 18.92
CA LEU A 87 -12.14 -6.56 18.58
C LEU A 87 -10.72 -6.39 19.12
N PRO A 88 -10.08 -7.45 19.67
CA PRO A 88 -8.70 -7.38 20.12
C PRO A 88 -7.72 -6.97 19.01
N LEU A 89 -6.63 -6.26 19.33
CA LEU A 89 -5.64 -5.79 18.35
C LEU A 89 -5.17 -6.88 17.37
N VAL A 90 -4.77 -8.05 17.88
CA VAL A 90 -4.31 -9.15 17.03
C VAL A 90 -5.41 -9.67 16.10
N THR A 91 -6.65 -9.70 16.56
CA THR A 91 -7.80 -10.05 15.71
C THR A 91 -7.98 -9.01 14.60
N SER A 92 -7.88 -7.72 14.93
CA SER A 92 -7.94 -6.63 13.95
C SER A 92 -6.82 -6.75 12.89
N VAL A 93 -5.57 -7.01 13.30
CA VAL A 93 -4.44 -7.24 12.38
C VAL A 93 -4.70 -8.45 11.47
N LYS A 94 -5.15 -9.58 12.02
CA LYS A 94 -5.47 -10.79 11.24
C LYS A 94 -6.59 -10.56 10.24
N LEU A 95 -7.61 -9.79 10.60
CA LEU A 95 -8.69 -9.41 9.69
C LEU A 95 -8.16 -8.57 8.52
N LEU A 96 -7.19 -7.69 8.73
CA LEU A 96 -6.56 -6.93 7.65
C LEU A 96 -5.82 -7.84 6.66
N PHE A 97 -5.07 -8.83 7.14
CA PHE A 97 -4.41 -9.83 6.28
C PHE A 97 -5.43 -10.72 5.54
N TRP A 98 -6.53 -11.08 6.20
CA TRP A 98 -7.59 -11.87 5.60
C TRP A 98 -8.34 -11.09 4.51
N LEU A 99 -8.72 -9.83 4.78
CA LEU A 99 -9.32 -8.93 3.78
C LEU A 99 -8.40 -8.70 2.59
N CYS A 100 -7.10 -8.52 2.83
CA CYS A 100 -6.08 -8.43 1.78
C CYS A 100 -6.12 -9.69 0.87
N SER A 101 -6.23 -10.87 1.46
CA SER A 101 -6.30 -12.15 0.73
C SER A 101 -7.59 -12.28 -0.08
N ILE A 102 -8.74 -11.90 0.49
CA ILE A 102 -10.03 -11.84 -0.20
C ILE A 102 -9.96 -10.90 -1.41
N GLY A 103 -9.58 -9.64 -1.17
CA GLY A 103 -9.52 -8.62 -2.22
C GLY A 103 -8.58 -9.03 -3.36
N THR A 104 -7.47 -9.68 -3.04
CA THR A 104 -6.54 -10.17 -4.06
C THR A 104 -7.12 -11.30 -4.90
N ALA A 105 -7.75 -12.30 -4.25
CA ALA A 105 -8.34 -13.43 -4.94
C ALA A 105 -9.44 -13.00 -5.91
N PHE A 106 -10.32 -12.09 -5.49
CA PHE A 106 -11.39 -11.55 -6.33
C PHE A 106 -10.84 -10.64 -7.44
N GLY A 107 -9.94 -9.71 -7.14
CA GLY A 107 -9.36 -8.82 -8.15
C GLY A 107 -8.67 -9.60 -9.26
N ALA A 108 -7.83 -10.57 -8.90
CA ALA A 108 -7.14 -11.43 -9.84
C ALA A 108 -8.09 -12.32 -10.66
N TYR A 109 -9.17 -12.84 -10.02
CA TYR A 109 -10.21 -13.58 -10.73
C TYR A 109 -10.88 -12.73 -11.82
N TYR A 110 -11.32 -11.52 -11.45
CA TYR A 110 -12.02 -10.63 -12.38
C TYR A 110 -11.11 -10.16 -13.51
N LEU A 111 -9.85 -9.82 -13.20
CA LEU A 111 -8.84 -9.48 -14.19
C LEU A 111 -8.61 -10.62 -15.20
N GLY A 112 -8.30 -11.83 -14.71
CA GLY A 112 -8.05 -12.98 -15.58
C GLY A 112 -9.28 -13.36 -16.42
N LYS A 113 -10.47 -13.31 -15.83
CA LYS A 113 -11.72 -13.55 -16.55
C LYS A 113 -11.93 -12.53 -17.67
N GLN A 114 -11.69 -11.24 -17.41
CA GLN A 114 -11.90 -10.15 -18.38
C GLN A 114 -10.90 -10.23 -19.54
N LEU A 115 -9.61 -10.34 -19.23
CA LEU A 115 -8.53 -10.34 -20.22
C LEU A 115 -8.62 -11.49 -21.21
N PHE A 116 -8.80 -12.71 -20.67
CA PHE A 116 -8.78 -13.94 -21.44
C PHE A 116 -10.18 -14.42 -21.84
N SER A 117 -11.22 -13.66 -21.48
CA SER A 117 -12.63 -13.95 -21.77
C SER A 117 -13.06 -15.37 -21.37
N HIS A 118 -12.46 -15.90 -20.30
CA HIS A 118 -12.66 -17.29 -19.86
C HIS A 118 -12.66 -17.42 -18.34
N LYS A 119 -13.71 -18.02 -17.76
CA LYS A 119 -13.85 -18.16 -16.30
C LYS A 119 -12.71 -18.96 -15.65
N SER A 120 -12.25 -20.03 -16.32
CA SER A 120 -11.14 -20.84 -15.83
C SER A 120 -9.81 -20.09 -15.84
N ALA A 121 -9.61 -19.15 -16.77
CA ALA A 121 -8.44 -18.28 -16.73
C ALA A 121 -8.47 -17.40 -15.48
N GLY A 122 -9.62 -16.82 -15.15
CA GLY A 122 -9.83 -16.10 -13.89
C GLY A 122 -9.49 -16.94 -12.66
N VAL A 123 -9.94 -18.20 -12.60
CA VAL A 123 -9.62 -19.11 -11.47
C VAL A 123 -8.11 -19.36 -11.36
N LEU A 124 -7.42 -19.65 -12.47
CA LEU A 124 -5.99 -19.89 -12.44
C LEU A 124 -5.18 -18.64 -12.07
N VAL A 125 -5.53 -17.47 -12.61
CA VAL A 125 -4.89 -16.19 -12.26
C VAL A 125 -5.12 -15.87 -10.78
N SER A 126 -6.33 -16.10 -10.26
CA SER A 126 -6.65 -15.95 -8.84
C SER A 126 -5.82 -16.87 -7.96
N ALA A 127 -5.76 -18.16 -8.29
CA ALA A 127 -4.97 -19.14 -7.55
C ALA A 127 -3.47 -18.79 -7.59
N ALA A 128 -2.92 -18.55 -8.78
CA ALA A 128 -1.50 -18.29 -8.99
C ALA A 128 -1.03 -17.00 -8.31
N TYR A 129 -1.85 -15.95 -8.29
CA TYR A 129 -1.49 -14.70 -7.63
C TYR A 129 -1.69 -14.77 -6.12
N THR A 130 -2.83 -15.34 -5.67
CA THR A 130 -3.14 -15.43 -4.25
C THR A 130 -2.18 -16.35 -3.51
N LEU A 131 -1.76 -17.44 -4.17
CA LEU A 131 -0.81 -18.42 -3.66
C LEU A 131 0.62 -18.19 -4.21
N ALA A 132 0.98 -16.97 -4.62
CA ALA A 132 2.36 -16.68 -5.03
C ALA A 132 3.32 -16.72 -3.82
N PRO A 133 4.51 -17.34 -3.92
CA PRO A 133 5.45 -17.40 -2.78
C PRO A 133 5.84 -16.02 -2.26
N TYR A 134 6.04 -15.04 -3.15
CA TYR A 134 6.32 -13.67 -2.73
C TYR A 134 5.17 -13.04 -1.90
N ARG A 135 3.91 -13.44 -2.13
CA ARG A 135 2.81 -13.04 -1.23
C ARG A 135 2.89 -13.75 0.12
N ALA A 136 3.21 -15.04 0.13
CA ALA A 136 3.44 -15.75 1.39
C ALA A 136 4.55 -15.09 2.22
N LEU A 137 5.62 -14.63 1.56
CA LEU A 137 6.71 -13.87 2.18
C LEU A 137 6.19 -12.59 2.85
N ASN A 138 5.38 -11.80 2.13
CA ASN A 138 4.80 -10.57 2.66
C ASN A 138 3.84 -10.83 3.84
N LEU A 139 3.12 -11.95 3.84
CA LEU A 139 2.14 -12.27 4.89
C LEU A 139 2.76 -12.92 6.14
N PHE A 140 3.68 -13.87 5.97
CA PHE A 140 4.10 -14.78 7.05
C PHE A 140 5.58 -14.71 7.43
N VAL A 141 6.40 -13.97 6.67
CA VAL A 141 7.80 -13.74 7.01
C VAL A 141 7.98 -12.28 7.39
N ARG A 142 7.71 -11.39 6.45
CA ARG A 142 7.88 -9.95 6.65
C ARG A 142 6.75 -9.34 7.45
N GLY A 143 5.52 -9.82 7.27
CA GLY A 143 4.34 -9.11 7.78
C GLY A 143 4.15 -7.74 7.16
N ALA A 144 4.63 -7.52 5.93
CA ALA A 144 4.58 -6.24 5.23
C ALA A 144 3.16 -5.93 4.73
N LEU A 145 2.27 -5.58 5.67
CA LEU A 145 0.84 -5.39 5.44
C LEU A 145 0.56 -4.35 4.35
N SER A 146 1.23 -3.20 4.42
CA SER A 146 1.12 -2.10 3.47
C SER A 146 1.45 -2.55 2.03
N GLU A 147 2.58 -3.23 1.84
CA GLU A 147 2.95 -3.79 0.53
C GLU A 147 1.95 -4.84 0.05
N ALA A 148 1.46 -5.72 0.93
CA ALA A 148 0.45 -6.72 0.58
C ALA A 148 -0.87 -6.08 0.11
N TRP A 149 -1.30 -4.96 0.71
CA TRP A 149 -2.44 -4.18 0.24
C TRP A 149 -2.16 -3.47 -1.10
N GLY A 150 -0.94 -2.95 -1.29
CA GLY A 150 -0.49 -2.46 -2.59
C GLY A 150 -0.58 -3.55 -3.68
N MET A 151 -0.12 -4.77 -3.38
CA MET A 151 -0.25 -5.94 -4.26
C MET A 151 -1.72 -6.31 -4.53
N MET A 152 -2.59 -6.24 -3.51
CA MET A 152 -4.03 -6.46 -3.68
C MET A 152 -4.66 -5.49 -4.67
N ALA A 153 -4.23 -4.23 -4.69
CA ALA A 153 -4.77 -3.19 -5.54
C ALA A 153 -4.44 -3.39 -7.03
N LEU A 154 -3.24 -3.88 -7.35
CA LEU A 154 -2.76 -4.05 -8.74
C LEU A 154 -3.75 -4.76 -9.68
N PRO A 155 -4.30 -5.94 -9.34
CA PRO A 155 -5.25 -6.60 -10.24
C PRO A 155 -6.55 -5.84 -10.43
N TRP A 156 -7.02 -5.06 -9.44
CA TRP A 156 -8.22 -4.22 -9.58
C TRP A 156 -8.00 -3.06 -10.54
N ILE A 157 -6.81 -2.44 -10.52
CA ILE A 157 -6.42 -1.39 -11.45
C ILE A 157 -6.43 -1.93 -12.88
N LEU A 158 -5.70 -3.02 -13.14
CA LEU A 158 -5.65 -3.62 -14.49
C LEU A 158 -7.03 -4.13 -14.94
N TYR A 159 -7.87 -4.60 -14.01
CA TYR A 159 -9.23 -5.03 -14.29
C TYR A 159 -10.10 -3.85 -14.73
N GLY A 160 -10.04 -2.74 -13.99
CA GLY A 160 -10.77 -1.51 -14.31
C GLY A 160 -10.39 -0.97 -15.69
N ILE A 161 -9.08 -0.88 -15.98
CA ILE A 161 -8.56 -0.48 -17.29
C ILE A 161 -9.11 -1.41 -18.39
N SER A 162 -9.11 -2.72 -18.16
CA SER A 162 -9.59 -3.72 -19.13
C SER A 162 -11.12 -3.66 -19.36
N VAL A 163 -11.91 -3.41 -18.32
CA VAL A 163 -13.38 -3.31 -18.41
C VAL A 163 -13.83 -1.99 -19.02
N ALA A 164 -13.10 -0.89 -18.79
CA ALA A 164 -13.44 0.43 -19.31
C ALA A 164 -13.61 0.45 -20.85
N ARG A 165 -12.96 -0.46 -21.58
CA ARG A 165 -13.10 -0.62 -23.03
C ARG A 165 -14.54 -0.94 -23.48
N THR A 166 -15.27 -1.69 -22.66
CA THR A 166 -16.64 -2.14 -22.93
C THR A 166 -17.67 -1.42 -22.05
N ASP A 167 -17.29 -1.10 -20.81
CA ASP A 167 -18.14 -0.38 -19.88
C ASP A 167 -17.30 0.65 -19.12
N LYS A 168 -17.29 1.87 -19.67
CA LYS A 168 -16.43 2.95 -19.17
C LYS A 168 -16.65 3.27 -17.71
N TRP A 169 -17.90 3.24 -17.21
CA TRP A 169 -18.16 3.65 -15.82
C TRP A 169 -17.78 2.56 -14.83
N HIS A 170 -18.03 1.29 -15.15
CA HIS A 170 -17.56 0.21 -14.29
C HIS A 170 -16.03 0.14 -14.26
N GLY A 171 -15.39 0.34 -15.42
CA GLY A 171 -13.94 0.41 -15.49
C GLY A 171 -13.34 1.64 -14.78
N PHE A 172 -13.99 2.81 -14.91
CA PHE A 172 -13.65 4.03 -14.19
C PHE A 172 -13.62 3.79 -12.68
N TRP A 173 -14.73 3.32 -12.10
CA TRP A 173 -14.84 3.10 -10.66
C TRP A 173 -13.89 2.03 -10.14
N ALA A 174 -13.71 0.93 -10.89
CA ALA A 174 -12.76 -0.12 -10.51
C ALA A 174 -11.31 0.38 -10.56
N THR A 175 -10.95 1.18 -11.56
CA THR A 175 -9.60 1.79 -11.67
C THR A 175 -9.39 2.80 -10.55
N THR A 176 -10.38 3.66 -10.28
CA THR A 176 -10.31 4.65 -9.20
C THR A 176 -10.16 3.98 -7.84
N ALA A 177 -11.01 2.99 -7.52
CA ALA A 177 -10.91 2.27 -6.25
C ALA A 177 -9.55 1.56 -6.10
N GLY A 178 -9.08 0.90 -7.16
CA GLY A 178 -7.76 0.27 -7.17
C GLY A 178 -6.62 1.26 -6.93
N LEU A 179 -6.63 2.41 -7.61
CA LEU A 179 -5.60 3.44 -7.44
C LEU A 179 -5.65 4.09 -6.06
N VAL A 180 -6.83 4.39 -5.52
CA VAL A 180 -6.99 4.92 -4.15
C VAL A 180 -6.44 3.92 -3.12
N ILE A 181 -6.76 2.63 -3.25
CA ILE A 181 -6.20 1.60 -2.38
C ILE A 181 -4.67 1.57 -2.50
N LEU A 182 -4.12 1.58 -3.72
CA LEU A 182 -2.68 1.53 -3.93
C LEU A 182 -1.96 2.73 -3.30
N LEU A 183 -2.46 3.94 -3.57
CA LEU A 183 -1.86 5.20 -3.12
C LEU A 183 -1.94 5.37 -1.60
N LEU A 184 -3.06 4.97 -0.97
CA LEU A 184 -3.18 5.06 0.50
C LEU A 184 -2.60 3.86 1.26
N SER A 185 -2.19 2.79 0.55
CA SER A 185 -1.65 1.59 1.21
C SER A 185 -0.15 1.40 1.01
N HIS A 186 0.45 1.83 -0.12
CA HIS A 186 1.89 1.69 -0.32
C HIS A 186 2.43 2.54 -1.48
N ASN A 187 2.97 3.72 -1.15
CA ASN A 187 3.58 4.65 -2.12
C ASN A 187 4.70 3.99 -2.95
N LEU A 188 5.47 3.09 -2.34
CA LEU A 188 6.56 2.41 -3.04
C LEU A 188 6.05 1.45 -4.11
N THR A 189 5.00 0.67 -3.82
CA THR A 189 4.36 -0.17 -4.86
C THR A 189 3.72 0.70 -5.94
N ALA A 190 3.21 1.90 -5.60
CA ALA A 190 2.69 2.84 -6.58
C ALA A 190 3.77 3.28 -7.58
N ILE A 191 4.95 3.69 -7.09
CA ILE A 191 6.10 4.06 -7.93
C ILE A 191 6.56 2.88 -8.80
N ILE A 192 6.70 1.69 -8.19
CA ILE A 192 7.13 0.47 -8.89
C ILE A 192 6.14 0.10 -10.00
N ALA A 193 4.84 0.15 -9.74
CA ALA A 193 3.80 -0.33 -10.66
C ALA A 193 3.42 0.70 -11.73
N ALA A 194 3.61 2.00 -11.49
CA ALA A 194 3.22 3.08 -12.39
C ALA A 194 3.64 2.87 -13.86
N PRO A 195 4.92 2.59 -14.20
CA PRO A 195 5.31 2.40 -15.60
C PRO A 195 4.64 1.18 -16.24
N PHE A 196 4.40 0.10 -15.49
CA PHE A 196 3.75 -1.10 -15.99
C PHE A 196 2.24 -0.89 -16.21
N ILE A 197 1.58 -0.18 -15.29
CA ILE A 197 0.18 0.23 -15.42
C ILE A 197 0.02 1.13 -16.65
N ALA A 198 0.93 2.08 -16.86
CA ALA A 198 0.91 2.97 -18.02
C ALA A 198 1.05 2.20 -19.34
N VAL A 199 2.05 1.32 -19.45
CA VAL A 199 2.23 0.47 -20.65
C VAL A 199 1.00 -0.41 -20.90
N PHE A 200 0.43 -1.00 -19.85
CA PHE A 200 -0.79 -1.80 -19.98
C PHE A 200 -1.99 -0.97 -20.44
N ALA A 201 -2.15 0.25 -19.91
CA ALA A 201 -3.20 1.19 -20.32
C ALA A 201 -3.05 1.59 -21.79
N LEU A 202 -1.83 1.85 -22.25
CA LEU A 202 -1.52 2.15 -23.66
C LEU A 202 -1.84 0.96 -24.57
N VAL A 203 -1.51 -0.27 -24.16
CA VAL A 203 -1.89 -1.49 -24.88
C VAL A 203 -3.42 -1.60 -24.99
N MET A 204 -4.16 -1.34 -23.91
CA MET A 204 -5.62 -1.39 -23.94
C MET A 204 -6.24 -0.27 -24.77
N LEU A 205 -5.63 0.92 -24.77
CA LEU A 205 -6.02 2.04 -25.62
C LEU A 205 -5.80 1.73 -27.09
N TRP A 206 -4.65 1.14 -27.44
CA TRP A 206 -4.36 0.69 -28.80
C TRP A 206 -5.40 -0.34 -29.26
N LEU A 207 -5.73 -1.32 -28.41
CA LEU A 207 -6.75 -2.31 -28.73
C LEU A 207 -8.14 -1.70 -28.87
N LYS A 208 -8.46 -0.61 -28.15
CA LYS A 208 -9.72 0.13 -28.33
C LYS A 208 -9.74 0.91 -29.64
N TYR A 209 -8.63 1.55 -29.98
CA TYR A 209 -8.45 2.31 -31.21
C TYR A 209 -8.54 1.43 -32.46
N THR A 210 -8.06 0.19 -32.39
CA THR A 210 -8.02 -0.76 -33.52
C THR A 210 -9.19 -1.74 -33.55
N GLU A 211 -10.23 -1.54 -32.74
CA GLU A 211 -11.47 -2.32 -32.81
C GLU A 211 -12.15 -2.15 -34.18
N SER A 212 -12.75 -3.21 -34.74
CA SER A 212 -13.35 -3.18 -36.08
C SER A 212 -14.48 -2.16 -36.23
N ASP A 213 -15.24 -1.93 -35.16
CA ASP A 213 -16.29 -0.91 -35.08
C ASP A 213 -15.75 0.41 -34.49
N HIS A 214 -14.53 0.81 -34.89
CA HIS A 214 -13.86 1.96 -34.32
C HIS A 214 -14.70 3.24 -34.47
N ASP A 215 -14.94 3.88 -33.33
CA ASP A 215 -15.47 5.23 -33.24
C ASP A 215 -14.50 6.08 -32.39
N VAL A 216 -14.05 7.20 -32.95
CA VAL A 216 -13.14 8.15 -32.30
C VAL A 216 -13.74 8.62 -30.98
N ARG A 217 -15.06 8.87 -30.94
CA ARG A 217 -15.74 9.28 -29.71
C ARG A 217 -15.67 8.20 -28.64
N SER A 218 -15.93 6.94 -28.99
CA SER A 218 -15.79 5.82 -28.03
C SER A 218 -14.37 5.68 -27.47
N THR A 219 -13.35 6.01 -28.26
CA THR A 219 -11.94 5.99 -27.84
C THR A 219 -11.62 7.17 -26.92
N LEU A 220 -12.13 8.37 -27.23
CA LEU A 220 -12.02 9.54 -26.35
C LEU A 220 -12.76 9.33 -25.03
N GLU A 221 -13.92 8.67 -25.04
CA GLU A 221 -14.64 8.33 -23.80
C GLU A 221 -13.87 7.32 -22.94
N TYR A 222 -13.20 6.35 -23.57
CA TYR A 222 -12.30 5.42 -22.87
C TYR A 222 -11.07 6.14 -22.30
N LEU A 223 -10.42 7.00 -23.09
CA LEU A 223 -9.29 7.81 -22.62
C LEU A 223 -9.71 8.73 -21.47
N GLY A 224 -10.87 9.38 -21.58
CA GLY A 224 -11.45 10.20 -20.52
C GLY A 224 -11.77 9.39 -19.26
N SER A 225 -12.17 8.13 -19.40
CA SER A 225 -12.31 7.22 -18.25
C SER A 225 -10.97 6.94 -17.58
N LEU A 226 -9.90 6.69 -18.34
CA LEU A 226 -8.57 6.42 -17.78
C LEU A 226 -8.02 7.66 -17.07
N VAL A 227 -7.96 8.79 -17.78
CA VAL A 227 -7.44 10.07 -17.26
C VAL A 227 -8.30 10.55 -16.09
N GLY A 228 -9.62 10.48 -16.21
CA GLY A 228 -10.53 10.85 -15.14
C GLY A 228 -10.36 9.96 -13.91
N SER A 229 -10.16 8.65 -14.08
CA SER A 229 -9.93 7.76 -12.93
C SER A 229 -8.62 8.05 -12.23
N ALA A 230 -7.54 8.34 -12.98
CA ALA A 230 -6.25 8.72 -12.42
C ALA A 230 -6.32 10.07 -11.69
N GLY A 231 -6.90 11.09 -12.33
CA GLY A 231 -7.07 12.42 -11.74
C GLY A 231 -7.94 12.40 -10.49
N LEU A 232 -9.08 11.69 -10.52
CA LEU A 232 -9.94 11.54 -9.35
C LEU A 232 -9.25 10.78 -8.21
N SER A 233 -8.43 9.76 -8.51
CA SER A 233 -7.71 9.02 -7.48
C SER A 233 -6.63 9.86 -6.82
N LEU A 234 -5.87 10.63 -7.60
CA LEU A 234 -4.90 11.60 -7.07
C LEU A 234 -5.60 12.64 -6.21
N GLY A 235 -6.75 13.15 -6.67
CA GLY A 235 -7.54 14.10 -5.91
C GLY A 235 -8.04 13.52 -4.59
N LEU A 236 -8.64 12.32 -4.58
CA LEU A 236 -9.15 11.64 -3.37
C LEU A 236 -8.06 11.29 -2.35
N THR A 237 -6.81 11.17 -2.79
CA THR A 237 -5.68 10.78 -1.95
C THR A 237 -4.74 11.95 -1.66
N ALA A 238 -5.08 13.16 -2.11
CA ALA A 238 -4.21 14.33 -2.02
C ALA A 238 -3.84 14.66 -0.57
N PHE A 239 -4.78 14.51 0.38
CA PHE A 239 -4.62 14.78 1.82
C PHE A 239 -3.42 14.04 2.44
N TYR A 240 -3.05 12.90 1.86
CA TYR A 240 -1.92 12.07 2.27
C TYR A 240 -0.75 12.19 1.27
N MET A 241 -1.02 12.02 -0.03
CA MET A 241 0.02 11.92 -1.06
C MET A 241 0.89 13.17 -1.18
N PHE A 242 0.29 14.37 -1.12
CA PHE A 242 1.04 15.60 -1.33
C PHE A 242 1.86 16.00 -0.09
N PRO A 243 1.30 16.00 1.14
CA PRO A 243 2.14 16.25 2.31
C PRO A 243 3.23 15.20 2.48
N ALA A 244 2.93 13.89 2.28
CA ALA A 244 3.94 12.84 2.36
C ALA A 244 5.13 13.07 1.41
N LEU A 245 4.88 13.67 0.24
CA LEU A 245 5.91 13.96 -0.76
C LEU A 245 6.66 15.28 -0.50
N LEU A 246 5.93 16.32 -0.12
CA LEU A 246 6.45 17.70 -0.05
C LEU A 246 7.01 18.06 1.33
N GLU A 247 6.56 17.38 2.39
CA GLU A 247 6.93 17.68 3.78
C GLU A 247 7.91 16.67 4.37
N LYS A 248 8.34 15.65 3.62
CA LYS A 248 9.30 14.64 4.09
C LYS A 248 10.63 15.24 4.57
N GLN A 249 11.01 16.41 4.04
CA GLN A 249 12.24 17.13 4.38
C GLN A 249 12.27 17.63 5.83
N TYR A 250 11.11 17.66 6.51
CA TYR A 250 10.98 18.04 7.92
C TYR A 250 11.14 16.85 8.87
N THR A 251 11.58 15.70 8.35
CA THR A 251 11.87 14.49 9.13
C THR A 251 13.26 13.95 8.78
N GLN A 252 13.78 13.08 9.63
CA GLN A 252 15.12 12.50 9.48
C GLN A 252 15.19 11.31 8.51
N ILE A 253 14.12 11.05 7.74
CA ILE A 253 13.98 9.91 6.81
C ILE A 253 15.22 9.74 5.92
N GLU A 254 15.72 10.81 5.29
CA GLU A 254 16.79 10.67 4.29
C GLU A 254 18.10 10.14 4.89
N ASN A 255 18.40 10.48 6.16
CA ASN A 255 19.61 10.05 6.84
C ASN A 255 19.46 8.64 7.44
N THR A 256 18.28 8.33 7.97
CA THR A 256 18.01 7.08 8.71
C THR A 256 17.54 5.92 7.82
N ILE A 257 16.80 6.21 6.74
CA ILE A 257 16.05 5.21 5.95
C ILE A 257 16.69 4.90 4.59
N LEU A 258 17.64 5.73 4.12
CA LEU A 258 18.32 5.53 2.82
C LEU A 258 19.79 5.07 2.94
N SER A 259 20.29 4.89 4.16
CA SER A 259 21.68 4.56 4.42
C SER A 259 21.84 3.22 5.16
N GLY A 260 23.07 2.74 5.30
CA GLY A 260 23.38 1.51 6.03
C GLY A 260 22.69 0.28 5.43
N TYR A 261 21.93 -0.44 6.27
CA TYR A 261 21.20 -1.64 5.86
C TYR A 261 20.15 -1.37 4.78
N PHE A 262 19.64 -0.15 4.61
CA PHE A 262 18.58 0.14 3.64
C PHE A 262 19.10 0.61 2.27
N ASP A 263 20.41 0.61 2.05
CA ASP A 263 21.00 0.96 0.76
C ASP A 263 20.64 -0.10 -0.31
N PHE A 264 19.93 0.33 -1.35
CA PHE A 264 19.45 -0.54 -2.42
C PHE A 264 20.55 -1.31 -3.16
N SER A 265 21.78 -0.81 -3.16
CA SER A 265 22.90 -1.47 -3.83
C SER A 265 23.28 -2.81 -3.22
N LEU A 266 22.89 -3.05 -1.95
CA LEU A 266 23.14 -4.29 -1.22
C LEU A 266 22.10 -5.38 -1.51
N HIS A 267 20.91 -5.01 -1.99
CA HIS A 267 19.74 -5.90 -2.04
C HIS A 267 19.30 -6.32 -3.45
N PHE A 268 20.20 -6.20 -4.43
CA PHE A 268 19.93 -6.71 -5.77
C PHE A 268 19.94 -8.24 -5.83
N LEU A 269 19.02 -8.79 -6.62
CA LEU A 269 18.87 -10.23 -6.77
C LEU A 269 19.82 -10.82 -7.81
N TYR A 270 20.02 -12.13 -7.66
CA TYR A 270 20.67 -13.00 -8.61
C TYR A 270 19.64 -13.91 -9.28
N ILE A 271 19.81 -14.18 -10.58
CA ILE A 271 18.86 -14.97 -11.38
C ILE A 271 18.50 -16.31 -10.72
N ARG A 272 19.47 -16.96 -10.04
CA ARG A 272 19.25 -18.24 -9.37
C ARG A 272 18.21 -18.18 -8.24
N GLN A 273 18.07 -17.03 -7.57
CA GLN A 273 17.14 -16.87 -6.45
C GLN A 273 15.68 -16.91 -6.90
N PHE A 274 15.38 -16.58 -8.17
CA PHE A 274 14.04 -16.76 -8.75
C PHE A 274 13.61 -18.23 -8.84
N PHE A 275 14.58 -19.15 -8.85
CA PHE A 275 14.37 -20.59 -9.05
C PHE A 275 14.70 -21.43 -7.81
N SER A 276 15.30 -20.85 -6.77
CA SER A 276 15.60 -21.56 -5.53
C SER A 276 14.32 -21.73 -4.71
N GLY A 277 13.91 -22.97 -4.47
CA GLY A 277 12.76 -23.29 -3.61
C GLY A 277 13.06 -23.23 -2.11
N GLU A 278 14.28 -22.86 -1.73
CA GLU A 278 14.67 -22.68 -0.33
C GLU A 278 13.84 -21.58 0.32
N TRP A 279 13.37 -21.86 1.53
CA TRP A 279 12.50 -20.97 2.28
C TRP A 279 13.08 -20.70 3.66
N GLY A 280 13.38 -19.44 3.93
CA GLY A 280 13.86 -18.99 5.23
C GLY A 280 13.11 -17.75 5.71
N TYR A 281 13.37 -17.40 6.97
CA TYR A 281 12.67 -16.35 7.72
C TYR A 281 13.60 -15.22 8.16
N GLY A 282 14.83 -15.15 7.62
CA GLY A 282 15.78 -14.08 7.93
C GLY A 282 15.54 -12.79 7.12
N GLY A 283 16.46 -11.83 7.25
CA GLY A 283 16.44 -10.56 6.51
C GLY A 283 16.95 -10.69 5.08
N SER A 284 16.97 -9.58 4.35
CA SER A 284 17.69 -9.52 3.08
C SER A 284 19.13 -9.09 3.35
N GLU A 285 20.08 -9.81 2.78
CA GLU A 285 21.52 -9.60 2.98
C GLU A 285 22.24 -9.49 1.65
N TRP A 286 23.50 -9.05 1.70
CA TRP A 286 24.30 -8.95 0.49
C TRP A 286 24.70 -10.32 -0.04
N GLY A 287 24.45 -10.54 -1.33
CA GLY A 287 24.90 -11.71 -2.04
C GLY A 287 23.82 -12.78 -2.21
N PRO A 288 24.14 -13.88 -2.89
CA PRO A 288 23.12 -14.78 -3.41
C PRO A 288 22.67 -15.87 -2.42
N GLY A 289 23.04 -15.74 -1.14
CA GLY A 289 22.75 -16.66 -0.04
C GLY A 289 21.80 -16.05 0.99
N ASP A 290 20.94 -15.14 0.56
CA ASP A 290 19.91 -14.51 1.39
C ASP A 290 19.15 -15.54 2.24
N PRO A 291 18.97 -15.30 3.55
CA PRO A 291 18.13 -16.13 4.39
C PRO A 291 16.63 -15.88 4.16
N ILE A 292 16.27 -14.90 3.33
CA ILE A 292 14.91 -14.65 2.83
C ILE A 292 14.74 -15.22 1.41
N SER A 293 13.55 -15.73 1.10
CA SER A 293 13.27 -16.35 -0.21
C SER A 293 12.71 -15.36 -1.25
N PHE A 294 13.24 -15.43 -2.46
CA PHE A 294 12.77 -14.68 -3.64
C PHE A 294 12.21 -15.59 -4.74
N TYR A 295 11.79 -16.79 -4.34
CA TYR A 295 11.30 -17.81 -5.26
C TYR A 295 10.04 -17.36 -6.00
N LEU A 296 10.00 -17.55 -7.32
CA LEU A 296 8.79 -17.26 -8.11
C LEU A 296 7.70 -18.31 -7.94
N GLY A 297 8.07 -19.53 -7.57
CA GLY A 297 7.17 -20.68 -7.49
C GLY A 297 7.30 -21.63 -8.69
N THR A 298 7.20 -22.93 -8.42
CA THR A 298 7.44 -23.96 -9.45
C THR A 298 6.41 -23.87 -10.57
N ALA A 299 5.13 -23.67 -10.22
CA ALA A 299 4.06 -23.54 -11.18
C ALA A 299 4.28 -22.32 -12.10
N GLN A 300 4.74 -21.19 -11.55
CA GLN A 300 5.01 -19.93 -12.23
C GLN A 300 6.17 -20.09 -13.23
N VAL A 301 7.22 -20.82 -12.85
CA VAL A 301 8.34 -21.13 -13.75
C VAL A 301 7.90 -22.06 -14.88
N LEU A 302 7.13 -23.11 -14.57
CA LEU A 302 6.65 -24.06 -15.58
C LEU A 302 5.69 -23.41 -16.58
N VAL A 303 4.80 -22.52 -16.12
CA VAL A 303 3.86 -21.85 -17.02
C VAL A 303 4.57 -20.95 -18.03
N PHE A 304 5.71 -20.37 -17.68
CA PHE A 304 6.51 -19.57 -18.62
C PHE A 304 6.92 -20.41 -19.84
N VAL A 305 7.42 -21.63 -19.62
CA VAL A 305 7.81 -22.56 -20.69
C VAL A 305 6.59 -22.98 -21.51
N ILE A 306 5.48 -23.33 -20.85
CA ILE A 306 4.24 -23.73 -21.53
C ILE A 306 3.72 -22.59 -22.43
N VAL A 307 3.68 -21.37 -21.92
CA VAL A 307 3.22 -20.19 -22.66
C VAL A 307 4.13 -19.87 -23.83
N ALA A 308 5.46 -19.92 -23.64
CA ALA A 308 6.42 -19.71 -24.73
C ALA A 308 6.23 -20.73 -25.86
N VAL A 309 6.06 -22.02 -25.53
CA VAL A 309 5.84 -23.09 -26.51
C VAL A 309 4.50 -22.94 -27.23
N ILE A 310 3.40 -22.75 -26.50
CA ILE A 310 2.05 -22.62 -27.10
C ILE A 310 1.97 -21.37 -27.98
N THR A 311 2.39 -20.22 -27.45
CA THR A 311 2.33 -18.94 -28.17
C THR A 311 3.27 -18.95 -29.37
N GLY A 312 4.49 -19.48 -29.23
CA GLY A 312 5.46 -19.58 -30.33
C GLY A 312 4.99 -20.51 -31.45
N ARG A 313 4.46 -21.69 -31.12
CA ARG A 313 3.88 -22.61 -32.12
C ARG A 313 2.71 -21.98 -32.87
N GLN A 314 1.81 -21.31 -32.16
CA GLN A 314 0.68 -20.64 -32.79
C GLN A 314 1.14 -19.45 -33.65
N PHE A 315 2.12 -18.68 -33.17
CA PHE A 315 2.68 -17.54 -33.92
C PHE A 315 3.30 -17.99 -35.24
N ILE A 316 4.11 -19.05 -35.23
CA ILE A 316 4.70 -19.62 -36.46
C ILE A 316 3.61 -20.09 -37.42
N LYS A 317 2.56 -20.76 -36.92
CA LYS A 317 1.44 -21.21 -37.74
C LYS A 317 0.69 -20.03 -38.37
N ASP A 318 0.40 -19.00 -37.59
CA ASP A 318 -0.31 -17.81 -38.07
C ASP A 318 0.54 -16.99 -39.06
N LEU A 319 1.86 -16.89 -38.82
CA LEU A 319 2.80 -16.20 -39.71
C LEU A 319 2.89 -16.88 -41.08
N LYS A 320 2.90 -18.22 -41.12
CA LYS A 320 2.85 -18.99 -42.39
C LYS A 320 1.59 -18.71 -43.19
N ASN A 321 0.45 -18.49 -42.52
CA ASN A 321 -0.84 -18.26 -43.17
C ASN A 321 -1.03 -16.81 -43.63
N LYS A 322 -0.67 -15.82 -42.79
CA LYS A 322 -0.96 -14.39 -43.05
C LYS A 322 0.19 -13.62 -43.68
N LYS A 323 1.44 -14.08 -43.54
CA LYS A 323 2.67 -13.45 -44.05
C LYS A 323 2.80 -11.94 -43.78
N ASN A 324 2.26 -11.42 -42.68
CA ASN A 324 2.30 -10.00 -42.34
C ASN A 324 2.69 -9.81 -40.87
N LEU A 325 3.55 -8.82 -40.60
CA LEU A 325 4.02 -8.45 -39.27
C LEU A 325 2.92 -7.83 -38.39
N SER A 326 1.84 -7.32 -39.00
CA SER A 326 0.64 -6.84 -38.28
C SER A 326 -0.02 -7.91 -37.39
N LEU A 327 0.35 -9.19 -37.55
CA LEU A 327 -0.03 -10.28 -36.66
C LEU A 327 0.29 -9.99 -35.19
N VAL A 328 1.43 -9.37 -34.88
CA VAL A 328 1.85 -9.07 -33.50
C VAL A 328 0.86 -8.13 -32.79
N LEU A 329 0.13 -7.32 -33.57
CA LEU A 329 -0.85 -6.37 -33.07
C LEU A 329 -2.21 -7.01 -32.76
N GLU A 330 -2.41 -8.31 -33.05
CA GLU A 330 -3.62 -9.00 -32.62
C GLU A 330 -3.71 -9.05 -31.09
N LYS A 331 -4.92 -8.83 -30.55
CA LYS A 331 -5.22 -8.82 -29.10
C LYS A 331 -4.48 -9.90 -28.31
N LYS A 332 -4.49 -11.15 -28.81
CA LYS A 332 -3.88 -12.30 -28.12
C LYS A 332 -2.35 -12.16 -27.98
N TYR A 333 -1.66 -11.67 -29.00
CA TYR A 333 -0.21 -11.50 -28.98
C TYR A 333 0.18 -10.23 -28.23
N LEU A 334 -0.56 -9.13 -28.41
CA LEU A 334 -0.27 -7.87 -27.74
C LEU A 334 -0.46 -7.97 -26.22
N ILE A 335 -1.53 -8.61 -25.75
CA ILE A 335 -1.72 -8.89 -24.31
C ILE A 335 -0.62 -9.82 -23.79
N SER A 336 -0.27 -10.87 -24.54
CA SER A 336 0.80 -11.79 -24.13
C SER A 336 2.15 -11.07 -24.00
N LEU A 337 2.46 -10.19 -24.95
CA LEU A 337 3.68 -9.38 -24.94
C LEU A 337 3.67 -8.38 -23.78
N ALA A 338 2.54 -7.73 -23.49
CA ALA A 338 2.41 -6.83 -22.34
C ALA A 338 2.65 -7.56 -21.01
N VAL A 339 2.12 -8.79 -20.86
CA VAL A 339 2.35 -9.63 -19.67
C VAL A 339 3.82 -10.05 -19.56
N VAL A 340 4.44 -10.46 -20.67
CA VAL A 340 5.87 -10.83 -20.71
C VAL A 340 6.76 -9.62 -20.43
N PHE A 341 6.43 -8.44 -20.95
CA PHE A 341 7.12 -7.19 -20.64
C PHE A 341 7.00 -6.83 -19.16
N MET A 342 5.79 -6.95 -18.59
CA MET A 342 5.58 -6.68 -17.17
C MET A 342 6.41 -7.62 -16.28
N LEU A 343 6.45 -8.93 -16.61
CA LEU A 343 7.28 -9.91 -15.90
C LEU A 343 8.77 -9.63 -16.09
N GLY A 344 9.23 -9.54 -17.34
CA GLY A 344 10.65 -9.37 -17.66
C GLY A 344 11.21 -8.04 -17.14
N GLY A 345 10.46 -6.95 -17.29
CA GLY A 345 10.86 -5.63 -16.81
C GLY A 345 10.92 -5.54 -15.29
N SER A 346 9.95 -6.12 -14.58
CA SER A 346 9.99 -6.14 -13.10
C SER A 346 11.11 -7.02 -12.57
N LEU A 347 11.31 -8.22 -13.13
CA LEU A 347 12.47 -9.05 -12.76
C LEU A 347 13.79 -8.36 -13.07
N TYR A 348 13.92 -7.72 -14.23
CA TYR A 348 15.14 -7.00 -14.61
C TYR A 348 15.47 -5.88 -13.62
N MET A 349 14.48 -5.10 -13.19
CA MET A 349 14.66 -4.02 -12.21
C MET A 349 15.08 -4.51 -10.81
N SER A 350 14.84 -5.78 -10.50
CA SER A 350 15.32 -6.41 -9.26
C SER A 350 16.74 -6.96 -9.35
N LEU A 351 17.34 -7.05 -10.54
CA LEU A 351 18.68 -7.58 -10.76
C LEU A 351 19.73 -6.47 -10.72
N GLN A 352 20.94 -6.80 -10.28
CA GLN A 352 22.06 -5.84 -10.23
C GLN A 352 22.37 -5.20 -11.60
N ARG A 353 22.04 -5.87 -12.70
CA ARG A 353 22.20 -5.34 -14.06
C ARG A 353 21.41 -4.05 -14.31
N SER A 354 20.32 -3.78 -13.56
CA SER A 354 19.58 -2.53 -13.67
C SER A 354 20.19 -1.37 -12.88
N ILE A 355 21.32 -1.54 -12.17
CA ILE A 355 21.88 -0.51 -11.28
C ILE A 355 22.10 0.85 -11.97
N GLY A 356 22.41 0.87 -13.28
CA GLY A 356 22.54 2.10 -14.05
C GLY A 356 21.24 2.92 -14.10
N ILE A 357 20.09 2.25 -14.16
CA ILE A 357 18.77 2.89 -14.12
C ILE A 357 18.50 3.45 -12.72
N TRP A 358 18.80 2.68 -11.68
CA TRP A 358 18.65 3.09 -10.27
C TRP A 358 19.50 4.33 -9.95
N ARG A 359 20.74 4.40 -10.46
CA ARG A 359 21.61 5.56 -10.27
C ARG A 359 21.17 6.77 -11.10
N ALA A 360 20.60 6.56 -12.28
CA ALA A 360 20.09 7.66 -13.12
C ALA A 360 18.80 8.28 -12.58
N LEU A 361 17.97 7.49 -11.89
CA LEU A 361 16.69 7.90 -11.31
C LEU A 361 16.79 7.88 -9.80
N SER A 362 17.32 8.95 -9.20
CA SER A 362 17.60 9.03 -7.76
C SER A 362 16.39 8.72 -6.87
N PHE A 363 15.16 9.03 -7.31
CA PHE A 363 13.95 8.71 -6.56
C PHE A 363 13.72 7.19 -6.37
N LEU A 364 14.40 6.32 -7.13
CA LEU A 364 14.30 4.87 -6.92
C LEU A 364 14.97 4.44 -5.62
N SER A 365 15.92 5.20 -5.06
CA SER A 365 16.55 4.86 -3.78
C SER A 365 15.53 4.74 -2.63
N PHE A 366 14.42 5.51 -2.67
CA PHE A 366 13.32 5.41 -1.71
C PHE A 366 12.63 4.03 -1.70
N ILE A 367 12.78 3.23 -2.76
CA ILE A 367 12.28 1.85 -2.78
C ILE A 367 13.07 0.97 -1.81
N GLN A 368 14.33 1.31 -1.48
CA GLN A 368 15.28 0.59 -0.62
C GLN A 368 15.65 -0.82 -1.10
N PHE A 369 14.69 -1.63 -1.50
CA PHE A 369 14.88 -3.04 -1.83
C PHE A 369 14.46 -3.32 -3.27
N PRO A 370 15.40 -3.51 -4.21
CA PRO A 370 15.08 -3.81 -5.62
C PRO A 370 14.19 -5.03 -5.80
N TRP A 371 14.28 -6.02 -4.92
CA TRP A 371 13.40 -7.18 -4.93
C TRP A 371 11.91 -6.86 -4.69
N ARG A 372 11.54 -5.66 -4.22
CA ARG A 372 10.13 -5.22 -4.15
C ARG A 372 9.43 -5.18 -5.52
N TYR A 373 10.19 -5.15 -6.61
CA TYR A 373 9.63 -5.34 -7.96
C TYR A 373 8.96 -6.71 -8.15
N LEU A 374 9.23 -7.70 -7.29
CA LEU A 374 8.51 -8.97 -7.25
C LEU A 374 7.01 -8.81 -6.95
N SER A 375 6.58 -7.68 -6.37
CA SER A 375 5.17 -7.32 -6.25
C SER A 375 4.46 -7.33 -7.62
N VAL A 376 5.08 -6.69 -8.63
CA VAL A 376 4.56 -6.65 -10.00
C VAL A 376 4.85 -7.96 -10.74
N ALA A 377 6.04 -8.54 -10.55
CA ALA A 377 6.42 -9.80 -11.18
C ALA A 377 5.45 -10.94 -10.83
N SER A 378 5.00 -11.01 -9.58
CA SER A 378 4.05 -12.01 -9.11
C SER A 378 2.71 -11.93 -9.82
N LEU A 379 2.18 -10.72 -10.05
CA LEU A 379 0.95 -10.53 -10.82
C LEU A 379 1.16 -10.90 -12.30
N ALA A 380 2.28 -10.50 -12.89
CA ALA A 380 2.62 -10.84 -14.27
C ALA A 380 2.75 -12.35 -14.48
N ALA A 381 3.45 -13.04 -13.58
CA ALA A 381 3.58 -14.49 -13.58
C ALA A 381 2.21 -15.17 -13.44
N ALA A 382 1.31 -14.65 -12.59
CA ALA A 382 -0.04 -15.17 -12.47
C ALA A 382 -0.85 -14.97 -13.76
N LEU A 383 -0.72 -13.84 -14.45
CA LEU A 383 -1.39 -13.57 -15.73
C LEU A 383 -0.95 -14.52 -16.86
N LEU A 384 0.29 -15.03 -16.83
CA LEU A 384 0.74 -16.04 -17.78
C LEU A 384 -0.14 -17.30 -17.77
N PHE A 385 -0.72 -17.68 -16.63
CA PHE A 385 -1.63 -18.83 -16.57
C PHE A 385 -2.89 -18.66 -17.40
N GLY A 386 -3.31 -17.42 -17.68
CA GLY A 386 -4.45 -17.13 -18.53
C GLY A 386 -4.13 -17.14 -20.03
N VAL A 387 -2.88 -16.86 -20.43
CA VAL A 387 -2.47 -16.72 -21.84
C VAL A 387 -2.85 -17.94 -22.71
N PRO A 388 -2.68 -19.20 -22.27
CA PRO A 388 -3.04 -20.36 -23.08
C PRO A 388 -4.51 -20.39 -23.50
N TYR A 389 -5.42 -19.75 -22.75
CA TYR A 389 -6.85 -19.68 -23.08
C TYR A 389 -7.16 -18.87 -24.35
N PHE A 390 -6.22 -18.09 -24.87
CA PHE A 390 -6.35 -17.53 -26.22
C PHE A 390 -6.25 -18.59 -27.33
N PHE A 391 -5.60 -19.71 -27.05
CA PHE A 391 -5.17 -20.70 -28.05
C PHE A 391 -5.82 -22.07 -27.87
N ILE A 392 -6.19 -22.45 -26.63
CA ILE A 392 -6.77 -23.75 -26.32
C ILE A 392 -8.28 -23.65 -26.04
N LYS A 393 -9.04 -24.68 -26.45
CA LYS A 393 -10.50 -24.77 -26.23
C LYS A 393 -10.92 -26.20 -25.86
N GLY A 394 -12.18 -26.37 -25.44
CA GLY A 394 -12.80 -27.68 -25.26
C GLY A 394 -12.12 -28.58 -24.21
N ARG A 395 -11.71 -29.79 -24.58
CA ARG A 395 -11.07 -30.76 -23.67
C ARG A 395 -9.72 -30.27 -23.16
N ALA A 396 -8.87 -29.70 -24.03
CA ALA A 396 -7.56 -29.18 -23.65
C ALA A 396 -7.66 -28.08 -22.58
N ALA A 397 -8.60 -27.14 -22.75
CA ALA A 397 -8.86 -26.07 -21.78
C ALA A 397 -9.34 -26.60 -20.41
N ARG A 398 -10.10 -27.69 -20.39
CA ARG A 398 -10.56 -28.37 -19.16
C ARG A 398 -9.44 -29.13 -18.46
N THR A 399 -8.61 -29.86 -19.21
CA THR A 399 -7.43 -30.54 -18.66
C THR A 399 -6.43 -29.53 -18.11
N TYR A 400 -6.18 -28.44 -18.84
CA TYR A 400 -5.23 -27.40 -18.43
C TYR A 400 -5.60 -26.77 -17.09
N ILE A 401 -6.86 -26.37 -16.84
CA ILE A 401 -7.25 -25.84 -15.53
C ILE A 401 -7.01 -26.85 -14.41
N VAL A 402 -7.38 -28.12 -14.59
CA VAL A 402 -7.23 -29.13 -13.53
C VAL A 402 -5.76 -29.33 -13.21
N VAL A 403 -4.92 -29.54 -14.22
CA VAL A 403 -3.48 -29.78 -14.04
C VAL A 403 -2.81 -28.56 -13.41
N MET A 404 -3.03 -27.36 -13.95
CA MET A 404 -2.36 -26.16 -13.43
C MET A 404 -2.88 -25.75 -12.05
N TYR A 405 -4.18 -25.93 -11.76
CA TYR A 405 -4.71 -25.64 -10.43
C TYR A 405 -4.09 -26.55 -9.38
N ILE A 406 -4.02 -27.86 -9.64
CA ILE A 406 -3.36 -28.82 -8.74
C ILE A 406 -1.89 -28.45 -8.58
N LEU A 407 -1.19 -28.16 -9.68
CA LEU A 407 0.22 -27.78 -9.65
C LEU A 407 0.47 -26.52 -8.80
N ILE A 408 -0.35 -25.46 -8.96
CA ILE A 408 -0.27 -24.25 -8.12
C ILE A 408 -0.46 -24.62 -6.66
N VAL A 409 -1.53 -25.32 -6.31
CA VAL A 409 -1.84 -25.65 -4.91
C VAL A 409 -0.72 -26.48 -4.28
N VAL A 410 -0.29 -27.57 -4.95
CA VAL A 410 0.74 -28.47 -4.42
C VAL A 410 2.10 -27.79 -4.29
N SER A 411 2.48 -26.95 -5.26
CA SER A 411 3.80 -26.29 -5.24
C SER A 411 3.85 -25.04 -4.35
N SER A 412 2.72 -24.39 -4.07
CA SER A 412 2.70 -23.12 -3.34
C SER A 412 2.25 -23.21 -1.89
N VAL A 413 1.33 -24.11 -1.54
CA VAL A 413 0.65 -24.08 -0.22
C VAL A 413 1.63 -24.23 0.94
N PHE A 414 2.75 -24.92 0.73
CA PHE A 414 3.79 -25.12 1.73
C PHE A 414 4.44 -23.82 2.23
N TYR A 415 4.45 -22.76 1.41
CA TYR A 415 5.04 -21.47 1.77
C TYR A 415 4.12 -20.61 2.66
N PHE A 416 2.81 -20.93 2.73
CA PHE A 416 1.81 -20.19 3.51
C PHE A 416 1.80 -20.60 4.98
N ARG A 417 2.99 -20.67 5.58
CA ARG A 417 3.22 -21.05 6.98
C ARG A 417 4.17 -20.07 7.66
N PRO A 418 3.91 -19.68 8.90
CA PRO A 418 4.86 -18.89 9.68
C PRO A 418 6.02 -19.73 10.18
N GLU A 419 7.05 -19.06 10.71
CA GLU A 419 8.17 -19.70 11.41
C GLU A 419 7.70 -20.34 12.73
N GLU A 420 6.99 -19.55 13.52
CA GLU A 420 6.59 -19.89 14.89
C GLU A 420 5.28 -19.15 15.24
N TYR A 421 4.53 -19.72 16.18
CA TYR A 421 3.33 -19.10 16.78
C TYR A 421 3.61 -18.70 18.23
N TYR A 422 3.33 -17.44 18.55
CA TYR A 422 3.33 -16.92 19.91
C TYR A 422 1.94 -17.01 20.52
N GLN A 423 1.82 -17.72 21.64
CA GLN A 423 0.59 -17.75 22.44
C GLN A 423 0.49 -16.52 23.33
N ASP A 424 1.59 -16.16 24.00
CA ASP A 424 1.70 -14.87 24.68
C ASP A 424 2.16 -13.81 23.69
N ILE A 425 1.26 -12.89 23.40
CA ILE A 425 1.44 -11.79 22.44
C ILE A 425 1.53 -10.45 23.15
N SER A 426 1.37 -10.42 24.47
CA SER A 426 1.32 -9.19 25.27
C SER A 426 2.61 -8.39 25.12
N GLY A 427 3.74 -9.08 24.94
CA GLY A 427 5.05 -8.50 24.64
C GLY A 427 5.15 -7.75 23.31
N LEU A 428 4.33 -8.04 22.30
CA LEU A 428 4.49 -7.47 20.95
C LEU A 428 3.28 -6.65 20.50
N TYR A 429 2.09 -7.01 20.98
CA TYR A 429 0.82 -6.42 20.60
C TYR A 429 0.14 -5.86 21.83
N TYR A 430 0.34 -4.57 22.03
CA TYR A 430 -0.19 -3.80 23.15
C TYR A 430 -0.66 -2.44 22.63
N ASP A 431 -1.50 -1.79 23.41
CA ASP A 431 -1.90 -0.41 23.20
C ASP A 431 -1.37 0.52 24.30
N ASP A 432 -0.77 0.02 25.37
CA ASP A 432 -0.27 0.82 26.49
C ASP A 432 0.66 2.00 26.07
N PRO A 433 0.24 3.28 26.28
CA PRO A 433 0.99 4.47 25.91
C PRO A 433 2.44 4.50 26.39
N ASP A 434 2.68 4.31 27.68
CA ASP A 434 4.01 4.37 28.31
C ASP A 434 5.00 3.40 27.63
N ARG A 435 4.47 2.26 27.17
CA ARG A 435 5.25 1.25 26.47
C ARG A 435 5.46 1.58 24.99
N VAL A 436 4.59 2.36 24.37
CA VAL A 436 4.84 2.90 23.02
C VAL A 436 5.97 3.93 23.09
N GLU A 437 5.93 4.81 24.09
CA GLU A 437 6.93 5.84 24.30
C GLU A 437 8.31 5.25 24.61
N SER A 438 8.40 4.35 25.59
CA SER A 438 9.68 3.83 26.07
C SER A 438 10.27 2.70 25.21
N HIS A 439 9.42 1.82 24.65
CA HIS A 439 9.90 0.61 23.97
C HIS A 439 9.66 0.63 22.47
N MET A 440 8.46 0.98 22.00
CA MET A 440 8.17 0.92 20.55
C MET A 440 8.90 2.02 19.78
N SER A 441 9.10 3.18 20.39
CA SER A 441 9.85 4.29 19.78
C SER A 441 11.33 4.00 19.60
N GLU A 442 11.93 3.14 20.44
CA GLU A 442 13.31 2.65 20.28
C GLU A 442 13.44 1.76 19.03
N ILE A 443 12.41 0.96 18.75
CA ILE A 443 12.39 0.04 17.62
C ILE A 443 12.16 0.78 16.29
N LEU A 444 11.39 1.88 16.30
CA LEU A 444 10.97 2.61 15.09
C LEU A 444 11.04 4.14 15.18
N PRO A 445 12.25 4.71 15.21
CA PRO A 445 12.44 6.16 15.08
C PRO A 445 12.35 6.63 13.61
N ASP A 446 11.35 6.17 12.85
CA ASP A 446 11.31 6.30 11.38
C ASP A 446 11.01 7.74 10.89
N TYR A 447 10.09 8.43 11.57
CA TYR A 447 9.51 9.71 11.12
C TYR A 447 9.78 10.86 12.10
N ILE A 448 10.89 10.76 12.82
CA ILE A 448 11.30 11.75 13.81
C ILE A 448 11.51 13.11 13.13
N PRO A 449 10.93 14.20 13.64
CA PRO A 449 11.15 15.53 13.10
C PRO A 449 12.63 15.93 13.07
N THR A 450 12.98 16.80 12.11
CA THR A 450 14.33 17.37 12.05
C THR A 450 14.63 18.18 13.31
N GLY A 451 15.85 18.07 13.84
CA GLY A 451 16.29 18.79 15.04
C GLY A 451 16.15 18.00 16.35
N VAL A 452 15.32 16.96 16.38
CA VAL A 452 15.24 16.05 17.53
C VAL A 452 16.51 15.20 17.61
N GLN A 453 17.18 15.23 18.76
CA GLN A 453 18.36 14.42 19.01
C GLN A 453 17.95 13.05 19.56
N LEU A 454 18.44 11.98 18.92
CA LEU A 454 18.11 10.60 19.30
C LEU A 454 19.10 9.99 20.30
N GLU A 455 20.24 10.65 20.54
CA GLU A 455 21.23 10.20 21.52
C GLU A 455 20.68 10.47 22.93
N ASP A 456 20.65 9.43 23.78
CA ASP A 456 20.12 9.47 25.15
C ASP A 456 18.68 10.04 25.31
N ILE A 457 17.85 9.90 24.26
CA ILE A 457 16.45 10.32 24.32
C ILE A 457 15.62 9.38 25.21
N HIS A 458 14.79 9.96 26.08
CA HIS A 458 13.91 9.24 26.98
C HIS A 458 12.52 9.86 26.99
N PRO A 459 11.47 9.09 27.31
CA PRO A 459 10.13 9.65 27.50
C PRO A 459 10.13 10.81 28.50
N PRO A 460 9.39 11.89 28.21
CA PRO A 460 9.36 13.06 29.07
C PRO A 460 8.70 12.75 30.42
N THR A 461 9.26 13.29 31.50
CA THR A 461 8.66 13.24 32.85
C THR A 461 7.85 14.49 33.19
N TYR A 462 7.69 15.38 32.20
CA TYR A 462 7.05 16.68 32.30
C TYR A 462 6.21 16.91 31.03
N GLU A 463 5.18 17.76 31.12
CA GLU A 463 4.43 18.19 29.95
C GLU A 463 4.94 19.54 29.42
N VAL A 464 5.31 20.43 30.34
CA VAL A 464 5.87 21.76 30.06
C VAL A 464 6.91 22.14 31.13
N LEU A 465 7.98 22.80 30.70
CA LEU A 465 8.98 23.43 31.57
C LEU A 465 8.90 24.95 31.45
N CYS A 466 8.99 25.65 32.58
CA CYS A 466 9.13 27.10 32.68
C CYS A 466 10.61 27.43 33.01
N ASP A 467 11.32 28.07 32.08
CA ASP A 467 12.74 28.42 32.21
C ASP A 467 13.63 27.22 32.59
N GLY A 468 13.26 26.02 32.13
CA GLY A 468 13.98 24.77 32.39
C GLY A 468 13.53 23.99 33.63
N GLU A 469 12.61 24.53 34.43
CA GLU A 469 12.06 23.88 35.63
C GLU A 469 10.59 23.48 35.45
N VAL A 470 10.15 22.44 36.16
CA VAL A 470 8.73 22.05 36.16
C VAL A 470 7.93 23.10 36.92
N CYS A 471 6.90 23.66 36.28
CA CYS A 471 6.02 24.66 36.87
C CYS A 471 4.60 24.14 37.09
N GLU A 472 3.89 24.73 38.06
CA GLU A 472 2.52 24.37 38.40
C GLU A 472 1.54 24.82 37.30
N HIS A 473 0.78 23.86 36.77
CA HIS A 473 -0.19 24.09 35.71
C HIS A 473 -1.34 23.09 35.80
N GLU A 474 -2.47 23.45 35.21
CA GLU A 474 -3.62 22.59 34.98
C GLU A 474 -3.79 22.36 33.47
N LEU A 475 -3.87 21.10 33.04
CA LEU A 475 -4.12 20.76 31.64
C LEU A 475 -5.62 20.68 31.37
N LEU A 476 -6.16 21.69 30.67
CA LEU A 476 -7.58 21.81 30.36
C LEU A 476 -8.00 21.04 29.10
N VAL A 477 -7.09 20.92 28.13
CA VAL A 477 -7.27 20.11 26.92
C VAL A 477 -6.04 19.25 26.76
N ASN A 478 -6.25 17.94 26.60
CA ASN A 478 -5.19 16.96 26.36
C ASN A 478 -5.55 16.09 25.16
N ARG A 479 -5.08 16.49 23.98
CA ARG A 479 -5.16 15.72 22.73
C ARG A 479 -3.78 15.74 22.09
N GLY A 480 -3.41 14.70 21.37
CA GLY A 480 -2.09 14.59 20.75
C GLY A 480 -1.76 15.71 19.77
N HIS A 481 -2.77 16.37 19.21
CA HIS A 481 -2.63 17.50 18.27
C HIS A 481 -3.06 18.85 18.86
N GLU A 482 -3.48 18.90 20.13
CA GLU A 482 -3.99 20.10 20.78
C GLU A 482 -3.89 19.98 22.31
N LYS A 483 -3.10 20.85 22.93
CA LYS A 483 -3.00 20.98 24.39
C LYS A 483 -3.32 22.40 24.85
N LEU A 484 -3.98 22.55 26.00
CA LEU A 484 -4.28 23.85 26.62
C LEU A 484 -3.90 23.82 28.09
N PHE A 485 -2.90 24.63 28.44
CA PHE A 485 -2.35 24.78 29.78
C PHE A 485 -2.95 26.02 30.44
N LYS A 486 -3.30 25.89 31.72
CA LYS A 486 -3.67 27.01 32.59
C LYS A 486 -2.65 27.14 33.72
N PHE A 487 -2.04 28.31 33.86
CA PHE A 487 -1.05 28.60 34.89
C PHE A 487 -1.72 29.26 36.11
N VAL A 488 -1.50 28.68 37.29
CA VAL A 488 -2.07 29.16 38.56
C VAL A 488 -0.96 29.21 39.62
N PRO A 489 -0.45 30.40 40.00
CA PRO A 489 -0.82 31.73 39.51
C PRO A 489 -0.40 31.98 38.04
N PRO A 490 -0.96 33.02 37.37
CA PRO A 490 -0.48 33.46 36.06
C PRO A 490 1.02 33.75 36.08
N LEU A 491 1.67 33.60 34.93
CA LEU A 491 3.12 33.76 34.79
C LEU A 491 3.57 35.13 35.33
N SER A 492 4.48 35.14 36.30
CA SER A 492 4.87 36.38 36.99
C SER A 492 5.69 37.33 36.12
N GLY A 493 6.45 36.78 35.16
CA GLY A 493 7.34 37.49 34.25
C GLY A 493 7.27 36.90 32.84
N GLU A 494 8.07 37.45 31.92
CA GLU A 494 8.31 36.77 30.64
C GLU A 494 9.04 35.46 30.92
N THR A 495 8.45 34.35 30.48
CA THR A 495 8.90 32.99 30.81
C THR A 495 9.08 32.19 29.54
N THR A 496 10.18 31.49 29.42
CA THR A 496 10.44 30.56 28.31
C THR A 496 9.75 29.24 28.60
N LEU A 497 8.68 28.92 27.87
CA LEU A 497 8.03 27.63 27.97
C LEU A 497 8.63 26.64 26.96
N THR A 498 9.03 25.47 27.43
CA THR A 498 9.42 24.32 26.58
C THR A 498 8.38 23.23 26.76
N PHE A 499 7.70 22.83 25.68
CA PHE A 499 6.71 21.76 25.71
C PHE A 499 7.37 20.42 25.39
N ALA A 500 6.90 19.36 26.02
CA ALA A 500 7.28 17.98 25.71
C ALA A 500 6.65 17.50 24.39
N ILE A 501 6.82 18.29 23.32
CA ILE A 501 6.28 18.06 21.99
C ILE A 501 7.38 18.39 20.99
N SER A 502 7.67 17.46 20.07
CA SER A 502 8.61 17.68 18.99
C SER A 502 8.08 18.74 18.04
N ASP A 503 8.94 19.71 17.68
CA ASP A 503 8.57 20.73 16.72
C ASP A 503 8.49 20.14 15.30
N PHE A 504 7.47 20.57 14.57
CA PHE A 504 7.12 20.11 13.23
C PHE A 504 6.23 21.18 12.57
N PRO A 505 6.30 21.39 11.25
CA PRO A 505 5.53 22.46 10.61
C PRO A 505 4.03 22.34 10.90
N GLY A 506 3.42 23.47 11.25
CA GLY A 506 1.99 23.59 11.55
C GLY A 506 1.67 23.75 13.03
N TRP A 507 2.61 23.51 13.95
CA TRP A 507 2.40 23.85 15.36
C TRP A 507 2.25 25.37 15.54
N VAL A 508 1.30 25.76 16.37
CA VAL A 508 1.03 27.16 16.74
C VAL A 508 0.91 27.22 18.26
N VAL A 509 1.62 28.19 18.86
CA VAL A 509 1.54 28.50 20.28
C VAL A 509 0.68 29.76 20.48
N THR A 510 -0.24 29.74 21.42
CA THR A 510 -1.09 30.89 21.76
C THR A 510 -0.97 31.25 23.24
N ALA A 511 -0.98 32.55 23.57
CA ALA A 511 -1.03 33.07 24.93
C ALA A 511 -2.26 33.97 25.09
N ASP A 512 -3.20 33.60 25.96
CA ASP A 512 -4.48 34.29 26.23
C ASP A 512 -5.21 34.80 24.99
N THR A 513 -5.19 34.04 23.88
CA THR A 513 -5.75 34.30 22.52
C THR A 513 -4.78 34.82 21.45
N ASN A 514 -3.63 35.38 21.81
CA ASN A 514 -2.67 35.88 20.82
C ASN A 514 -1.73 34.78 20.36
N GLU A 515 -1.49 34.66 19.06
CA GLU A 515 -0.44 33.77 18.55
C GLU A 515 0.94 34.32 18.92
N ILE A 516 1.76 33.48 19.51
CA ILE A 516 3.14 33.78 19.91
C ILE A 516 4.09 33.00 19.00
N PRO A 517 5.12 33.64 18.42
CA PRO A 517 6.15 32.93 17.69
C PRO A 517 6.85 31.90 18.59
N HIS A 518 6.95 30.66 18.11
CA HIS A 518 7.76 29.62 18.74
C HIS A 518 9.00 29.33 17.90
N PHE A 519 9.95 28.65 18.52
CA PHE A 519 11.18 28.17 17.91
C PHE A 519 11.52 26.78 18.44
N GLN A 520 12.45 26.11 17.76
CA GLN A 520 12.95 24.81 18.15
C GLN A 520 14.14 24.97 19.10
N ASN A 521 14.15 24.27 20.24
CA ASN A 521 15.33 24.24 21.13
C ASN A 521 16.39 23.23 20.65
N GLU A 522 17.47 23.08 21.43
CA GLU A 522 18.58 22.16 21.11
C GLU A 522 18.15 20.69 20.98
N ASN A 523 17.06 20.29 21.65
CA ASN A 523 16.52 18.93 21.63
C ASN A 523 15.40 18.74 20.59
N GLY A 524 15.11 19.75 19.78
CA GLY A 524 14.09 19.65 18.75
C GLY A 524 12.66 19.95 19.20
N LEU A 525 12.46 20.45 20.43
CA LEU A 525 11.15 20.64 21.04
C LEU A 525 10.58 22.06 20.83
N ILE A 526 9.24 22.16 20.84
CA ILE A 526 8.52 23.43 20.75
C ILE A 526 8.85 24.30 21.96
N THR A 527 9.39 25.49 21.72
CA THR A 527 9.75 26.46 22.75
C THR A 527 9.25 27.85 22.39
N ALA A 528 8.68 28.59 23.35
CA ALA A 528 8.17 29.94 23.11
C ALA A 528 8.38 30.85 24.32
N ASN A 529 8.66 32.13 24.07
CA ASN A 529 8.76 33.15 25.11
C ASN A 529 7.36 33.71 25.37
N ILE A 530 6.79 33.38 26.52
CA ILE A 530 5.42 33.74 26.88
C ILE A 530 5.42 35.04 27.70
N PRO A 531 4.58 36.03 27.36
CA PRO A 531 4.48 37.27 28.10
C PRO A 531 4.10 37.09 29.57
N ALA A 532 4.51 38.05 30.40
CA ALA A 532 4.06 38.13 31.78
C ALA A 532 2.54 38.28 31.88
N GLN A 533 1.97 37.82 32.99
CA GLN A 533 0.55 37.79 33.31
C GLN A 533 -0.29 36.85 32.44
N THR A 534 0.34 35.98 31.65
CA THR A 534 -0.40 34.99 30.88
C THR A 534 -0.99 33.89 31.76
N GLU A 535 -2.29 33.62 31.57
CA GLU A 535 -3.04 32.60 32.30
C GLU A 535 -3.20 31.33 31.46
N PHE A 536 -3.47 31.46 30.16
CA PHE A 536 -3.73 30.33 29.27
C PHE A 536 -2.70 30.25 28.15
N VAL A 537 -2.09 29.08 27.98
CA VAL A 537 -1.20 28.79 26.85
C VAL A 537 -1.68 27.58 26.08
N GLY A 538 -1.97 27.76 24.79
CA GLY A 538 -2.39 26.70 23.89
C GLY A 538 -1.26 26.26 22.95
N VAL A 539 -1.18 24.98 22.64
CA VAL A 539 -0.30 24.42 21.62
C VAL A 539 -1.13 23.54 20.70
N GLN A 540 -1.24 23.89 19.42
CA GLN A 540 -2.13 23.22 18.48
C GLN A 540 -1.45 22.97 17.14
N LEU A 541 -1.58 21.76 16.62
CA LEU A 541 -1.13 21.40 15.29
C LEU A 541 -2.20 21.79 14.27
N ARG A 542 -1.91 22.81 13.48
CA ARG A 542 -2.77 23.29 12.39
C ARG A 542 -2.28 22.82 11.03
N GLY A 543 -3.12 23.02 10.02
CA GLY A 543 -2.77 22.79 8.63
C GLY A 543 -1.66 23.74 8.17
N THR A 544 -0.70 23.21 7.43
CA THR A 544 0.19 24.02 6.59
C THR A 544 -0.54 24.36 5.29
N GLN A 545 -0.02 25.32 4.53
CA GLN A 545 -0.56 25.61 3.19
C GLN A 545 -0.67 24.35 2.32
N THR A 546 0.34 23.46 2.39
CA THR A 546 0.34 22.18 1.67
C THR A 546 -0.80 21.27 2.12
N ARG A 547 -0.97 21.08 3.43
CA ARG A 547 -2.03 20.24 4.00
C ARG A 547 -3.42 20.81 3.70
N ASP A 548 -3.62 22.11 3.85
CA ASP A 548 -4.91 22.76 3.60
C ASP A 548 -5.36 22.59 2.13
N TRP A 549 -4.47 22.87 1.17
CA TRP A 549 -4.79 22.66 -0.24
C TRP A 549 -5.04 21.18 -0.58
N SER A 550 -4.32 20.28 0.07
CA SER A 550 -4.45 18.83 -0.11
C SER A 550 -5.78 18.30 0.45
N ASP A 551 -6.19 18.81 1.61
CA ASP A 551 -7.45 18.47 2.28
C ASP A 551 -8.64 19.02 1.49
N VAL A 552 -8.57 20.28 1.05
CA VAL A 552 -9.57 20.90 0.17
C VAL A 552 -9.69 20.14 -1.15
N THR A 553 -8.57 19.76 -1.78
CA THR A 553 -8.56 18.96 -3.01
C THR A 553 -9.23 17.61 -2.81
N SER A 554 -8.95 16.94 -1.70
CA SER A 554 -9.56 15.65 -1.35
C SER A 554 -11.05 15.77 -1.10
N PHE A 555 -11.47 16.81 -0.38
CA PHE A 555 -12.87 17.11 -0.14
C PHE A 555 -13.64 17.35 -1.45
N PHE A 556 -13.15 18.22 -2.33
CA PHE A 556 -13.79 18.44 -3.63
C PHE A 556 -13.80 17.19 -4.52
N SER A 557 -12.76 16.39 -4.47
CA SER A 557 -12.71 15.11 -5.18
C SER A 557 -13.76 14.13 -4.66
N PHE A 558 -13.98 14.09 -3.35
CA PHE A 558 -15.06 13.31 -2.73
C PHE A 558 -16.44 13.81 -3.15
N VAL A 559 -16.68 15.13 -3.15
CA VAL A 559 -17.93 15.72 -3.67
C VAL A 559 -18.11 15.36 -5.15
N MET A 560 -17.04 15.38 -5.94
CA MET A 560 -17.06 14.96 -7.34
C MET A 560 -17.48 13.49 -7.50
N VAL A 561 -17.04 12.58 -6.62
CA VAL A 561 -17.52 11.18 -6.61
C VAL A 561 -19.04 11.14 -6.50
N LEU A 562 -19.61 11.86 -5.52
CA LEU A 562 -21.05 11.89 -5.28
C LEU A 562 -21.82 12.44 -6.50
N CYS A 563 -21.31 13.53 -7.08
CA CYS A 563 -21.88 14.13 -8.29
C CYS A 563 -21.84 13.17 -9.49
N LEU A 564 -20.70 12.53 -9.75
CA LEU A 564 -20.55 11.58 -10.86
C LEU A 564 -21.46 10.36 -10.68
N PHE A 565 -21.58 9.84 -9.46
CA PHE A 565 -22.48 8.74 -9.14
C PHE A 565 -23.95 9.12 -9.35
N ALA A 566 -24.35 10.33 -8.96
CA ALA A 566 -25.70 10.85 -9.20
C ALA A 566 -26.01 11.02 -10.69
N VAL A 567 -25.07 11.55 -11.49
CA VAL A 567 -25.21 11.72 -12.94
C VAL A 567 -25.32 10.37 -13.66
N GLN A 568 -24.52 9.39 -13.26
CA GLN A 568 -24.58 8.03 -13.82
C GLN A 568 -25.96 7.39 -13.58
N ASN A 569 -26.52 7.57 -12.38
CA ASN A 569 -27.80 6.98 -12.00
C ASN A 569 -29.02 7.75 -12.54
N LYS A 570 -28.96 9.07 -12.72
CA LYS A 570 -30.03 9.84 -13.38
C LYS A 570 -30.33 9.30 -14.79
N LYS A 571 -29.31 8.97 -15.58
CA LYS A 571 -29.49 8.37 -16.91
C LYS A 571 -30.17 7.00 -16.89
N ARG A 572 -30.03 6.23 -15.79
CA ARG A 572 -30.75 4.96 -15.59
C ARG A 572 -32.19 5.16 -15.11
N PHE A 573 -32.43 6.17 -14.27
CA PHE A 573 -33.75 6.48 -13.73
C PHE A 573 -34.73 6.97 -14.82
N PHE A 574 -34.32 7.93 -15.66
CA PHE A 574 -35.17 8.43 -16.75
C PHE A 574 -35.41 7.39 -17.87
N ARG A 575 -34.48 6.44 -18.08
CA ARG A 575 -34.69 5.32 -19.03
C ARG A 575 -35.73 4.29 -18.57
N ARG A 576 -35.99 4.19 -17.26
CA ARG A 576 -37.02 3.31 -16.69
C ARG A 576 -38.40 3.99 -16.60
N ALA A 577 -38.46 5.32 -16.70
CA ALA A 577 -39.72 6.07 -16.70
C ALA A 577 -40.34 6.19 -18.11
N THR A 578 -39.65 5.72 -19.15
CA THR A 578 -40.07 5.78 -20.57
C THR A 578 -40.28 4.40 -21.20
N VAL A 579 -40.38 3.34 -20.38
CA VAL A 579 -40.80 1.98 -20.76
C VAL A 579 -41.93 1.61 -19.82
#